data_AF-A0A8T1WTN3-F1
#
_entry.id   AF-A0A8T1WTN3-F1
#
_cell.length_a   1.000
_cell.length_b   1.000
_cell.length_c   1.000
_cell.angle_alpha   90.00
_cell.angle_beta   90.00
_cell.angle_gamma   90.00
#
_symmetry.space_group_name_H-M   'P 1'
#
loop_
_entity.id
_entity.type
_entity.pdbx_description
1 polymer ?
#
loop_
_entity_poly.entity_id
_entity_poly.type
_entity_poly.pdbx_seq_one_letter_code
_entity_poly.pdbx_strand_id
1 'polypeptide(L)'
;MSFFGYGGRSSSSRASQQDTHLSELERLRGRQLASVVRAGGRAKNQQQTTFEVAIADTARGPLTLQLQLPTEFPVKVPRLKASIPLQHRWLDAAGNVQGHPDLNNWTAHSDLGRIVSEIVTELRAIANSASVNKPPVSPASSSPAASLSPYPGSRPSYPSPGRRSPQAQIQPQETKKTPDTSKMQRTQMPAIPSTFPELQDLSQSQLEKLNSDRRALKKFVKELTLVKEFTQLRDDVLHSNMDIAKTTLKHESELRELRALVEQQRAELRAAQEALAEKQAQQQSIAARHRPDALLEQLSAAAKDLDNETDEIATQFAHGDIDVAQFIATYLPQRNLYHERSLKLARVHQH
;
A
#
# COMPACT_ATOMS: atom_id res chain seq x y z
N MET A 1 62.95 -1.62 -37.87
CA MET A 1 62.56 -1.74 -36.46
C MET A 1 61.15 -1.19 -36.32
N SER A 2 60.19 -2.06 -36.05
CA SER A 2 58.80 -1.74 -35.73
C SER A 2 58.72 -1.11 -34.34
N PHE A 3 57.89 -0.09 -34.11
CA PHE A 3 57.22 0.11 -32.81
C PHE A 3 55.88 0.87 -32.99
N PHE A 4 54.87 0.30 -32.34
CA PHE A 4 53.45 0.67 -32.29
C PHE A 4 53.17 2.00 -31.56
N GLY A 5 51.99 2.57 -31.81
CA GLY A 5 51.43 3.62 -30.95
C GLY A 5 50.08 4.20 -31.35
N TYR A 6 49.08 3.38 -31.69
CA TYR A 6 47.67 3.80 -31.63
C TYR A 6 47.19 3.70 -30.18
N GLY A 7 46.63 4.78 -29.62
CA GLY A 7 45.88 4.68 -28.37
C GLY A 7 45.59 6.01 -27.66
N GLY A 8 44.31 6.32 -27.47
CA GLY A 8 43.86 7.00 -26.24
C GLY A 8 43.40 8.45 -26.32
N ARG A 9 42.38 8.76 -27.13
CA ARG A 9 41.54 9.96 -26.90
C ARG A 9 40.06 9.63 -27.10
N SER A 10 39.46 8.96 -26.11
CA SER A 10 37.99 8.78 -26.06
C SER A 10 37.40 8.68 -24.64
N SER A 11 38.21 8.81 -23.58
CA SER A 11 37.74 8.66 -22.20
C SER A 11 37.15 9.94 -21.59
N SER A 12 37.65 11.12 -21.97
CA SER A 12 37.25 12.38 -21.33
C SER A 12 35.86 12.88 -21.71
N SER A 13 35.40 12.65 -22.96
CA SER A 13 34.06 13.07 -23.40
C SER A 13 32.95 12.18 -22.82
N ARG A 14 33.26 10.91 -22.55
CA ARG A 14 32.31 9.91 -22.05
C ARG A 14 31.99 10.11 -20.57
N ALA A 15 32.96 10.55 -19.77
CA ALA A 15 32.75 10.89 -18.37
C ALA A 15 31.83 12.13 -18.21
N SER A 16 32.09 13.19 -18.99
CA SER A 16 31.26 14.40 -18.96
C SER A 16 29.80 14.16 -19.38
N GLN A 17 29.58 13.27 -20.36
CA GLN A 17 28.23 12.89 -20.79
C GLN A 17 27.47 12.08 -19.72
N GLN A 18 28.16 11.23 -18.97
CA GLN A 18 27.57 10.45 -17.89
C GLN A 18 27.13 11.35 -16.72
N ASP A 19 27.95 12.32 -16.34
CA ASP A 19 27.63 13.27 -15.27
C ASP A 19 26.42 14.16 -15.65
N THR A 20 26.34 14.61 -16.90
CA THR A 20 25.18 15.38 -17.38
C THR A 20 23.89 14.57 -17.38
N HIS A 21 23.96 13.28 -17.73
CA HIS A 21 22.79 12.40 -17.77
C HIS A 21 22.29 12.05 -16.37
N LEU A 22 23.19 11.85 -15.40
CA LEU A 22 22.83 11.65 -13.99
C LEU A 22 22.14 12.89 -13.41
N SER A 23 22.69 14.07 -13.68
CA SER A 23 22.10 15.36 -13.25
C SER A 23 20.71 15.60 -13.85
N GLU A 24 20.49 15.21 -15.12
CA GLU A 24 19.19 15.32 -15.76
C GLU A 24 18.14 14.37 -15.13
N LEU A 25 18.53 13.13 -14.82
CA LEU A 25 17.67 12.16 -14.15
C LEU A 25 17.28 12.61 -12.74
N GLU A 26 18.21 13.21 -11.98
CA GLU A 26 17.92 13.78 -10.66
C GLU A 26 16.93 14.96 -10.76
N ARG A 27 17.09 15.82 -11.77
CA ARG A 27 16.14 16.92 -12.02
C ARG A 27 14.76 16.40 -12.39
N LEU A 28 14.68 15.39 -13.26
CA LEU A 28 13.43 14.73 -13.62
C LEU A 28 12.78 14.08 -12.40
N ARG A 29 13.55 13.36 -11.59
CA ARG A 29 13.10 12.77 -10.32
C ARG A 29 12.48 13.81 -9.42
N GLY A 30 13.19 14.90 -9.13
CA GLY A 30 12.70 15.99 -8.29
C GLY A 30 11.38 16.59 -8.81
N ARG A 31 11.27 16.78 -10.14
CA ARG A 31 10.04 17.27 -10.77
C ARG A 31 8.86 16.31 -10.59
N GLN A 32 9.07 15.00 -10.76
CA GLN A 32 8.01 14.01 -10.55
C GLN A 32 7.55 13.96 -9.09
N LEU A 33 8.49 13.99 -8.14
CA LEU A 33 8.18 14.01 -6.71
C LEU A 33 7.35 15.24 -6.34
N ALA A 34 7.73 16.41 -6.84
CA ALA A 34 6.95 17.63 -6.65
C ALA A 34 5.53 17.51 -7.23
N SER A 35 5.36 16.82 -8.37
CA SER A 35 4.04 16.55 -8.96
C SER A 35 3.19 15.63 -8.08
N VAL A 36 3.78 14.59 -7.51
CA VAL A 36 3.10 13.67 -6.57
C VAL A 36 2.65 14.40 -5.31
N VAL A 37 3.50 15.28 -4.75
CA VAL A 37 3.14 16.07 -3.56
C VAL A 37 1.96 17.01 -3.88
N ARG A 38 1.95 17.65 -5.05
CA ARG A 38 0.81 18.47 -5.50
C ARG A 38 -0.48 17.65 -5.68
N ALA A 39 -0.36 16.40 -6.11
CA ALA A 39 -1.48 15.45 -6.21
C ALA A 39 -1.97 14.92 -4.84
N GLY A 40 -1.44 15.43 -3.72
CA GLY A 40 -1.83 15.04 -2.36
C GLY A 40 -1.01 13.89 -1.77
N GLY A 41 0.11 13.52 -2.40
CA GLY A 41 1.01 12.47 -1.91
C GLY A 41 1.87 12.94 -0.75
N ARG A 42 1.90 12.14 0.32
CA ARG A 42 2.75 12.35 1.50
C ARG A 42 3.82 11.28 1.58
N ALA A 43 5.08 11.69 1.77
CA ALA A 43 6.17 10.76 1.95
C ALA A 43 5.99 9.97 3.26
N LYS A 44 6.12 8.65 3.19
CA LYS A 44 6.03 7.74 4.34
C LYS A 44 7.39 7.41 4.94
N ASN A 45 8.47 7.76 4.26
CA ASN A 45 9.83 7.54 4.71
C ASN A 45 10.73 8.73 4.39
N GLN A 46 11.80 8.88 5.18
CA GLN A 46 12.78 9.95 4.99
C GLN A 46 13.49 9.87 3.64
N GLN A 47 13.62 8.67 3.07
CA GLN A 47 14.26 8.43 1.77
C GLN A 47 13.36 8.78 0.56
N GLN A 48 12.12 9.24 0.81
CA GLN A 48 11.16 9.59 -0.25
C GLN A 48 11.01 8.51 -1.33
N THR A 49 10.99 7.24 -0.91
CA THR A 49 10.77 6.10 -1.81
C THR A 49 9.35 5.56 -1.72
N THR A 50 8.61 5.93 -0.68
CA THR A 50 7.22 5.51 -0.48
C THR A 50 6.36 6.73 -0.23
N PHE A 51 5.27 6.86 -0.99
CA PHE A 51 4.27 7.91 -0.82
C PHE A 51 2.90 7.30 -0.56
N GLU A 52 2.06 8.02 0.17
CA GLU A 52 0.66 7.68 0.36
C GLU A 52 -0.23 8.87 0.00
N VAL A 53 -1.31 8.60 -0.74
CA VAL A 53 -2.33 9.60 -1.10
C VAL A 53 -3.67 9.13 -0.53
N ALA A 54 -4.33 9.99 0.24
CA ALA A 54 -5.66 9.68 0.77
C ALA A 54 -6.73 9.81 -0.32
N ILE A 55 -7.57 8.78 -0.48
CA ILE A 55 -8.63 8.77 -1.49
C ILE A 55 -9.97 9.11 -0.83
N ALA A 56 -10.48 8.26 0.07
CA ALA A 56 -11.78 8.42 0.71
C ALA A 56 -11.87 7.54 1.98
N ASP A 57 -12.82 7.82 2.86
CA ASP A 57 -13.15 6.92 3.97
C ASP A 57 -14.25 5.96 3.56
N THR A 58 -13.98 4.66 3.62
CA THR A 58 -14.94 3.61 3.29
C THR A 58 -15.42 2.91 4.55
N ALA A 59 -16.52 2.15 4.47
CA ALA A 59 -16.99 1.33 5.59
C ALA A 59 -15.97 0.27 6.07
N ARG A 60 -14.96 -0.05 5.24
CA ARG A 60 -13.86 -0.98 5.57
C ARG A 60 -12.61 -0.28 6.11
N GLY A 61 -12.63 1.04 6.25
CA GLY A 61 -11.50 1.86 6.68
C GLY A 61 -11.06 2.89 5.61
N PRO A 62 -9.98 3.65 5.89
CA PRO A 62 -9.47 4.67 4.99
C PRO A 62 -8.88 4.02 3.72
N LEU A 63 -9.42 4.41 2.57
CA LEU A 63 -8.89 4.05 1.26
C LEU A 63 -7.74 5.00 0.92
N THR A 64 -6.55 4.45 0.78
CA THR A 64 -5.34 5.17 0.41
C THR A 64 -4.66 4.52 -0.79
N LEU A 65 -3.98 5.32 -1.60
CA LEU A 65 -3.13 4.87 -2.70
C LEU A 65 -1.67 4.94 -2.23
N GLN A 66 -1.02 3.79 -2.20
CA GLN A 66 0.39 3.65 -1.87
C GLN A 66 1.23 3.62 -3.14
N LEU A 67 2.25 4.47 -3.20
CA LEU A 67 3.21 4.54 -4.28
C LEU A 67 4.57 4.10 -3.76
N GLN A 68 5.22 3.20 -4.48
CA GLN A 68 6.57 2.75 -4.20
C GLN A 68 7.47 3.03 -5.40
N LEU A 69 8.48 3.85 -5.17
CA LEU A 69 9.45 4.27 -6.19
C LEU A 69 10.65 3.32 -6.16
N PRO A 70 11.01 2.69 -7.30
CA PRO A 70 12.22 1.89 -7.38
C PRO A 70 13.48 2.76 -7.25
N THR A 71 14.62 2.14 -6.95
CA THR A 71 15.91 2.82 -6.87
C THR A 71 16.28 3.49 -8.20
N GLU A 72 15.90 2.89 -9.33
CA GLU A 72 16.14 3.44 -10.68
C GLU A 72 15.04 4.38 -11.19
N PHE A 73 14.16 4.89 -10.32
CA PHE A 73 13.17 5.91 -10.68
C PHE A 73 13.85 7.24 -11.07
N PRO A 74 13.45 7.91 -12.17
CA PRO A 74 12.22 7.73 -12.96
C PRO A 74 12.34 6.83 -14.21
N VAL A 75 13.48 6.18 -14.44
CA VAL A 75 13.68 5.30 -15.60
C VAL A 75 12.80 4.06 -15.50
N LYS A 76 12.71 3.46 -14.31
CA LYS A 76 11.75 2.38 -14.03
C LYS A 76 10.42 2.94 -13.50
N VAL A 77 9.33 2.29 -13.93
CA VAL A 77 7.96 2.62 -13.54
C VAL A 77 7.75 2.48 -12.02
N PRO A 78 7.06 3.42 -11.37
CA PRO A 78 6.69 3.29 -9.96
C PRO A 78 5.57 2.26 -9.77
N ARG A 79 5.54 1.60 -8.61
CA ARG A 79 4.49 0.64 -8.25
C ARG A 79 3.40 1.35 -7.47
N LEU A 80 2.14 1.18 -7.88
CA LEU A 80 0.99 1.78 -7.22
C LEU A 80 0.06 0.68 -6.69
N LYS A 81 -0.46 0.85 -5.48
CA LYS A 81 -1.33 -0.12 -4.82
C LYS A 81 -2.38 0.57 -3.94
N ALA A 82 -3.64 0.15 -4.04
CA ALA A 82 -4.70 0.58 -3.14
C ALA A 82 -4.63 -0.19 -1.80
N SER A 83 -4.91 0.49 -0.68
CA SER A 83 -4.94 -0.12 0.65
C SER A 83 -6.05 -1.15 0.83
N ILE A 84 -7.14 -1.00 0.08
CA ILE A 84 -8.32 -1.87 0.10
C ILE A 84 -8.54 -2.41 -1.32
N PRO A 85 -8.74 -3.72 -1.50
CA PRO A 85 -9.06 -4.29 -2.81
C PRO A 85 -10.43 -3.79 -3.26
N LEU A 86 -10.46 -3.08 -4.39
CA LEU A 86 -11.67 -2.59 -5.04
C LEU A 86 -11.79 -3.24 -6.41
N GLN A 87 -13.03 -3.56 -6.80
CA GLN A 87 -13.29 -4.08 -8.14
C GLN A 87 -13.25 -2.92 -9.14
N HIS A 88 -12.10 -2.76 -9.81
CA HIS A 88 -11.90 -1.68 -10.77
C HIS A 88 -11.01 -2.14 -11.92
N ARG A 89 -11.26 -1.62 -13.14
CA ARG A 89 -10.51 -1.98 -14.35
C ARG A 89 -9.01 -1.66 -14.29
N TRP A 90 -8.61 -0.72 -13.44
CA TRP A 90 -7.20 -0.40 -13.24
C TRP A 90 -6.54 -1.19 -12.13
N LEU A 91 -7.31 -1.89 -11.28
CA LEU A 91 -6.82 -2.63 -10.12
C LEU A 91 -6.90 -4.14 -10.36
N ASP A 92 -5.88 -4.87 -9.92
CA ASP A 92 -5.95 -6.33 -9.84
C ASP A 92 -6.65 -6.80 -8.54
N ALA A 93 -6.85 -8.12 -8.39
CA ALA A 93 -7.49 -8.70 -7.20
C ALA A 93 -6.72 -8.42 -5.88
N ALA A 94 -5.44 -8.04 -5.97
CA ALA A 94 -4.60 -7.68 -4.84
C ALA A 94 -4.52 -6.15 -4.61
N GLY A 95 -5.21 -5.34 -5.43
CA GLY A 95 -5.24 -3.89 -5.37
C GLY A 95 -4.06 -3.19 -6.04
N ASN A 96 -3.22 -3.86 -6.82
CA ASN A 96 -2.16 -3.20 -7.58
C ASN A 96 -2.72 -2.54 -8.84
N VAL A 97 -2.19 -1.36 -9.19
CA VAL A 97 -2.58 -0.65 -10.40
C VAL A 97 -1.85 -1.24 -11.61
N GLN A 98 -2.58 -1.89 -12.51
CA GLN A 98 -2.03 -2.48 -13.75
C GLN A 98 -2.72 -2.01 -15.04
N GLY A 99 -3.87 -1.33 -14.94
CA GLY A 99 -4.67 -0.97 -16.11
C GLY A 99 -4.58 0.49 -16.57
N HIS A 100 -3.76 1.34 -15.93
CA HIS A 100 -3.68 2.77 -16.27
C HIS A 100 -2.80 2.98 -17.52
N PRO A 101 -3.30 3.66 -18.58
CA PRO A 101 -2.61 3.73 -19.88
C PRO A 101 -1.23 4.41 -19.80
N ASP A 102 -1.12 5.53 -19.10
CA ASP A 102 0.15 6.28 -18.97
C ASP A 102 1.14 5.63 -18.00
N LEU A 103 0.66 4.72 -17.14
CA LEU A 103 1.53 3.93 -16.27
C LEU A 103 2.08 2.71 -17.03
N ASN A 104 1.27 2.14 -17.94
CA ASN A 104 1.70 1.04 -18.80
C ASN A 104 2.66 1.50 -19.90
N ASN A 105 2.49 2.73 -20.40
CA ASN A 105 3.41 3.38 -21.34
C ASN A 105 4.36 4.36 -20.62
N TRP A 106 4.86 3.95 -19.46
CA TRP A 106 5.69 4.81 -18.62
C TRP A 106 6.98 5.25 -19.31
N THR A 107 7.29 6.54 -19.20
CA THR A 107 8.58 7.13 -19.58
C THR A 107 9.10 8.00 -18.44
N ALA A 108 10.40 8.26 -18.38
CA ALA A 108 10.97 9.18 -17.39
C ALA A 108 10.35 10.60 -17.40
N HIS A 109 9.70 10.96 -18.52
CA HIS A 109 9.07 12.26 -18.75
C HIS A 109 7.56 12.27 -18.43
N SER A 110 6.94 11.11 -18.21
CA SER A 110 5.50 10.98 -17.90
C SER A 110 5.15 11.69 -16.59
N ASP A 111 4.01 12.38 -16.49
CA ASP A 111 3.66 13.12 -15.26
C ASP A 111 3.01 12.21 -14.21
N LEU A 112 3.80 11.80 -13.22
CA LEU A 112 3.32 10.92 -12.16
C LEU A 112 2.20 11.55 -11.31
N GLY A 113 2.26 12.86 -11.07
CA GLY A 113 1.23 13.55 -10.28
C GLY A 113 -0.11 13.57 -11.00
N ARG A 114 -0.11 13.74 -12.32
CA ARG A 114 -1.33 13.63 -13.14
C ARG A 114 -1.93 12.22 -13.07
N ILE A 115 -1.11 11.19 -13.30
CA ILE A 115 -1.53 9.78 -13.25
C ILE A 115 -2.15 9.45 -11.89
N VAL A 116 -1.49 9.87 -10.81
CA VAL A 116 -1.98 9.68 -9.43
C VAL A 116 -3.32 10.37 -9.23
N SER A 117 -3.48 11.61 -9.72
CA SER A 117 -4.73 12.36 -9.61
C SER A 117 -5.88 11.71 -10.39
N GLU A 118 -5.63 11.18 -11.57
CA GLU A 118 -6.62 10.43 -12.37
C GLU A 118 -7.07 9.16 -11.63
N ILE A 119 -6.12 8.37 -11.12
CA ILE A 119 -6.41 7.16 -10.33
C ILE A 119 -7.20 7.50 -9.06
N VAL A 120 -6.79 8.53 -8.32
CA VAL A 120 -7.45 8.94 -7.07
C VAL A 120 -8.88 9.40 -7.35
N THR A 121 -9.09 10.19 -8.40
CA THR A 121 -10.42 10.68 -8.81
C THR A 121 -11.35 9.51 -9.14
N GLU A 122 -10.88 8.56 -9.96
CA GLU A 122 -11.66 7.39 -10.38
C GLU A 122 -12.00 6.47 -9.20
N LEU A 123 -11.01 6.15 -8.35
CA LEU A 123 -11.23 5.31 -7.18
C LEU A 123 -12.12 5.97 -6.13
N ARG A 124 -12.07 7.31 -5.99
CA ARG A 124 -12.98 8.06 -5.12
C ARG A 124 -14.42 7.98 -5.62
N ALA A 125 -14.64 8.11 -6.93
CA ALA A 125 -15.97 7.96 -7.52
C ALA A 125 -16.57 6.57 -7.23
N ILE A 126 -15.75 5.52 -7.36
CA ILE A 126 -16.17 4.13 -7.07
C ILE A 126 -16.46 3.93 -5.59
N ALA A 127 -15.57 4.41 -4.70
CA ALA A 127 -15.74 4.30 -3.26
C ALA A 127 -17.06 4.97 -2.79
N ASN A 128 -17.36 6.14 -3.33
CA ASN A 128 -18.60 6.87 -3.03
C ASN A 128 -19.84 6.16 -3.61
N SER A 129 -19.74 5.56 -4.80
CA SER A 129 -20.85 4.82 -5.43
C SER A 129 -21.16 3.50 -4.71
N ALA A 130 -20.13 2.82 -4.18
CA ALA A 130 -20.30 1.60 -3.40
C ALA A 130 -20.96 1.84 -2.03
N SER A 131 -20.89 3.06 -1.50
CA SER A 131 -21.53 3.42 -0.22
C SER A 131 -23.04 3.71 -0.33
N VAL A 132 -23.60 3.84 -1.54
CA VAL A 132 -25.04 4.16 -1.77
C VAL A 132 -25.90 2.91 -1.97
N ASN A 133 -25.30 1.73 -2.19
CA ASN A 133 -26.06 0.48 -2.34
C ASN A 133 -26.36 -0.18 -0.99
N LYS A 134 -27.39 0.33 -0.31
CA LYS A 134 -28.15 -0.40 0.71
C LYS A 134 -28.95 -1.53 0.00
N PRO A 135 -28.89 -2.80 0.44
CA PRO A 135 -29.71 -3.84 -0.15
C PRO A 135 -31.20 -3.57 0.17
N PRO A 136 -32.12 -3.61 -0.82
CA PRO A 136 -33.54 -3.60 -0.52
C PRO A 136 -33.92 -4.98 0.02
N VAL A 137 -34.36 -5.00 1.27
CA VAL A 137 -35.16 -6.08 1.82
C VAL A 137 -36.40 -6.27 0.95
N SER A 138 -36.59 -7.45 0.38
CA SER A 138 -37.83 -7.84 -0.27
C SER A 138 -38.86 -8.21 0.79
N PRO A 139 -40.09 -7.66 0.78
CA PRO A 139 -41.24 -8.30 1.37
C PRO A 139 -41.97 -9.14 0.31
N ALA A 140 -42.55 -10.23 0.78
CA ALA A 140 -43.32 -11.19 0.03
C ALA A 140 -44.59 -10.60 -0.63
N SER A 141 -45.02 -11.32 -1.65
CA SER A 141 -46.21 -11.17 -2.47
C SER A 141 -47.54 -10.95 -1.73
N SER A 142 -48.32 -9.98 -2.18
CA SER A 142 -49.77 -10.09 -2.42
C SER A 142 -50.28 -8.86 -3.21
N SER A 143 -51.19 -9.09 -4.15
CA SER A 143 -52.00 -8.06 -4.85
C SER A 143 -53.48 -8.26 -4.46
N PRO A 144 -54.47 -7.47 -4.93
CA PRO A 144 -54.48 -6.16 -5.61
C PRO A 144 -55.53 -5.16 -5.01
N ALA A 145 -55.53 -3.88 -5.43
CA ALA A 145 -56.71 -3.09 -5.86
C ALA A 145 -56.49 -1.55 -5.83
N ALA A 146 -57.20 -0.87 -6.76
CA ALA A 146 -57.36 0.56 -7.11
C ALA A 146 -57.21 1.62 -5.97
N SER A 147 -56.84 2.90 -6.19
CA SER A 147 -57.53 3.91 -7.04
C SER A 147 -56.77 5.26 -7.10
N LEU A 148 -56.96 5.99 -8.21
CA LEU A 148 -57.05 7.47 -8.41
C LEU A 148 -55.82 8.43 -8.23
N SER A 149 -55.52 9.09 -9.37
CA SER A 149 -54.70 10.26 -9.82
C SER A 149 -54.67 11.55 -8.94
N PRO A 150 -54.07 12.74 -9.34
CA PRO A 150 -53.24 13.10 -10.53
C PRO A 150 -52.00 14.07 -10.34
N TYR A 151 -50.95 13.90 -11.18
CA TYR A 151 -50.08 14.88 -11.91
C TYR A 151 -49.30 16.06 -11.21
N PRO A 152 -48.35 16.78 -11.89
CA PRO A 152 -47.53 16.51 -13.09
C PRO A 152 -46.01 16.90 -12.94
N GLY A 153 -45.16 16.59 -13.94
CA GLY A 153 -43.85 17.29 -14.06
C GLY A 153 -42.76 16.69 -14.97
N SER A 154 -43.01 16.67 -16.28
CA SER A 154 -42.10 16.83 -17.45
C SER A 154 -40.57 16.70 -17.30
N ARG A 155 -39.92 15.82 -18.09
CA ARG A 155 -38.85 16.17 -19.06
C ARG A 155 -38.32 14.96 -19.89
N PRO A 156 -37.62 15.17 -21.02
CA PRO A 156 -37.87 14.47 -22.28
C PRO A 156 -36.74 13.53 -22.71
N SER A 157 -37.00 12.88 -23.84
CA SER A 157 -36.24 11.79 -24.43
C SER A 157 -35.34 12.21 -25.61
N TYR A 158 -34.37 11.32 -25.88
CA TYR A 158 -33.59 11.07 -27.12
C TYR A 158 -32.37 11.95 -27.45
N PRO A 159 -31.44 11.51 -28.32
CA PRO A 159 -31.24 10.16 -28.92
C PRO A 159 -29.78 9.62 -28.82
N SER A 160 -29.65 8.32 -29.06
CA SER A 160 -28.39 7.66 -29.46
C SER A 160 -28.11 7.87 -30.96
N PRO A 161 -26.84 7.89 -31.37
CA PRO A 161 -26.33 6.84 -32.28
C PRO A 161 -24.90 6.43 -31.87
N GLY A 162 -24.33 5.28 -32.16
CA GLY A 162 -24.64 4.19 -33.06
C GLY A 162 -23.31 3.55 -33.50
N ARG A 163 -23.22 2.23 -33.42
CA ARG A 163 -22.46 1.35 -34.35
C ARG A 163 -20.91 1.37 -34.30
N ARG A 164 -20.33 0.23 -33.91
CA ARG A 164 -19.63 -0.77 -34.76
C ARG A 164 -18.52 -1.50 -33.98
N SER A 165 -18.73 -2.80 -33.79
CA SER A 165 -17.64 -3.76 -33.62
C SER A 165 -16.83 -3.85 -34.92
N PRO A 166 -15.55 -4.23 -34.83
CA PRO A 166 -15.14 -5.42 -35.55
C PRO A 166 -14.42 -6.44 -34.67
N GLN A 167 -14.65 -7.67 -35.08
CA GLN A 167 -14.19 -8.94 -34.56
C GLN A 167 -12.83 -9.30 -35.16
N ALA A 168 -11.92 -9.84 -34.35
CA ALA A 168 -10.81 -10.72 -34.74
C ALA A 168 -10.37 -11.45 -33.45
N GLN A 169 -10.83 -12.67 -33.16
CA GLN A 169 -10.35 -14.00 -33.63
C GLN A 169 -8.83 -14.26 -33.51
N ILE A 170 -8.49 -15.11 -32.51
CA ILE A 170 -7.61 -16.33 -32.57
C ILE A 170 -6.09 -16.04 -32.77
N GLN A 171 -5.06 -16.57 -32.08
CA GLN A 171 -4.73 -17.51 -30.96
C GLN A 171 -3.15 -17.47 -30.83
N PRO A 172 -2.42 -18.33 -30.08
CA PRO A 172 -2.53 -18.84 -28.70
C PRO A 172 -1.17 -18.86 -27.93
N GLN A 173 -1.19 -19.43 -26.71
CA GLN A 173 -0.09 -19.98 -25.87
C GLN A 173 0.58 -19.01 -24.87
N GLU A 174 0.77 -19.34 -23.59
CA GLU A 174 0.89 -20.66 -22.94
C GLU A 174 0.43 -20.60 -21.46
N THR A 175 -0.42 -21.53 -21.07
CA THR A 175 -1.07 -21.62 -19.75
C THR A 175 -0.17 -22.35 -18.74
N LYS A 176 0.28 -21.64 -17.71
CA LYS A 176 0.73 -22.26 -16.45
C LYS A 176 -0.49 -22.55 -15.58
N LYS A 177 -0.69 -23.84 -15.31
CA LYS A 177 -1.80 -24.47 -14.58
C LYS A 177 -2.07 -23.80 -13.23
N THR A 178 -3.15 -23.04 -13.15
CA THR A 178 -3.90 -22.78 -11.92
C THR A 178 -4.73 -24.04 -11.57
N PRO A 179 -4.87 -24.41 -10.30
CA PRO A 179 -5.77 -25.48 -9.91
C PRO A 179 -7.20 -25.09 -10.32
N ASP A 180 -7.78 -25.99 -11.09
CA ASP A 180 -9.04 -25.91 -11.79
C ASP A 180 -10.22 -25.84 -10.80
N THR A 181 -10.75 -24.63 -10.54
CA THR A 181 -12.00 -24.46 -9.77
C THR A 181 -13.26 -24.80 -10.60
N SER A 182 -13.11 -25.31 -11.82
CA SER A 182 -14.22 -25.67 -12.73
C SER A 182 -14.94 -26.97 -12.36
N LYS A 183 -14.56 -27.66 -11.27
CA LYS A 183 -15.18 -28.93 -10.86
C LYS A 183 -16.06 -28.83 -9.61
N MET A 184 -16.72 -27.70 -9.37
CA MET A 184 -17.98 -27.77 -8.62
C MET A 184 -19.11 -28.14 -9.59
N GLN A 185 -19.06 -29.37 -10.14
CA GLN A 185 -20.29 -30.02 -10.54
C GLN A 185 -21.11 -30.12 -9.26
N ARG A 186 -22.10 -29.24 -9.12
CA ARG A 186 -23.17 -29.38 -8.14
C ARG A 186 -23.65 -30.81 -8.30
N THR A 187 -23.36 -31.69 -7.33
CA THR A 187 -23.80 -33.09 -7.35
C THR A 187 -25.32 -33.06 -7.35
N GLN A 188 -25.90 -33.06 -8.55
CA GLN A 188 -27.34 -33.02 -8.73
C GLN A 188 -27.88 -34.37 -8.27
N MET A 189 -28.98 -34.34 -7.55
CA MET A 189 -29.63 -35.56 -7.10
C MET A 189 -30.11 -36.32 -8.35
N PRO A 190 -29.68 -37.58 -8.57
CA PRO A 190 -30.11 -38.33 -9.73
C PRO A 190 -31.63 -38.51 -9.69
N ALA A 191 -32.29 -38.36 -10.83
CA ALA A 191 -33.74 -38.53 -10.93
C ALA A 191 -34.11 -40.00 -10.66
N ILE A 192 -35.19 -40.21 -9.90
CA ILE A 192 -35.71 -41.56 -9.66
C ILE A 192 -36.27 -42.09 -11.00
N PRO A 193 -35.83 -43.26 -11.48
CA PRO A 193 -36.36 -43.85 -12.70
C PRO A 193 -37.86 -44.13 -12.56
N SER A 194 -38.61 -43.94 -13.65
CA SER A 194 -40.02 -44.31 -13.74
C SER A 194 -40.24 -45.80 -14.00
N THR A 195 -39.18 -46.56 -14.29
CA THR A 195 -39.22 -48.00 -14.59
C THR A 195 -38.06 -48.72 -13.91
N PHE A 196 -38.31 -49.96 -13.49
CA PHE A 196 -37.33 -50.82 -12.80
C PHE A 196 -37.26 -52.15 -13.57
N PRO A 197 -36.44 -52.25 -14.62
CA PRO A 197 -36.33 -53.47 -15.44
C PRO A 197 -35.94 -54.70 -14.60
N GLU A 198 -35.23 -54.50 -13.48
CA GLU A 198 -34.82 -55.55 -12.54
C GLU A 198 -36.00 -56.24 -11.84
N LEU A 199 -37.21 -55.64 -11.88
CA LEU A 199 -38.44 -56.27 -11.39
C LEU A 199 -39.07 -57.24 -12.42
N GLN A 200 -38.74 -57.10 -13.70
CA GLN A 200 -39.28 -57.93 -14.79
C GLN A 200 -38.64 -59.33 -14.81
N ASP A 201 -37.43 -59.46 -14.27
CA ASP A 201 -36.67 -60.71 -14.21
C ASP A 201 -37.01 -61.61 -13.01
N LEU A 202 -37.92 -61.17 -12.12
CA LEU A 202 -38.28 -61.88 -10.88
C LEU A 202 -39.53 -62.75 -11.06
N SER A 203 -39.56 -63.90 -10.38
CA SER A 203 -40.75 -64.78 -10.38
C SER A 203 -41.91 -64.21 -9.54
N GLN A 204 -43.14 -64.63 -9.82
CA GLN A 204 -44.34 -64.19 -9.08
C GLN A 204 -44.24 -64.42 -7.56
N SER A 205 -43.64 -65.54 -7.14
CA SER A 205 -43.40 -65.86 -5.72
C SER A 205 -42.32 -64.97 -5.09
N GLN A 206 -41.32 -64.53 -5.86
CA GLN A 206 -40.30 -63.57 -5.42
C GLN A 206 -40.87 -62.15 -5.30
N LEU A 207 -41.75 -61.76 -6.24
CA LEU A 207 -42.48 -60.49 -6.22
C LEU A 207 -43.45 -60.40 -5.03
N GLU A 208 -44.21 -61.45 -4.74
CA GLU A 208 -45.05 -61.51 -3.53
C GLU A 208 -44.21 -61.39 -2.26
N LYS A 209 -43.09 -62.12 -2.19
CA LYS A 209 -42.16 -62.02 -1.06
C LYS A 209 -41.58 -60.62 -0.90
N LEU A 210 -41.24 -59.95 -2.00
CA LEU A 210 -40.77 -58.56 -2.02
C LEU A 210 -41.84 -57.57 -1.58
N ASN A 211 -43.12 -57.83 -1.93
CA ASN A 211 -44.25 -57.01 -1.54
C ASN A 211 -44.62 -57.19 -0.05
N SER A 212 -44.53 -58.42 0.48
CA SER A 212 -44.90 -58.74 1.87
C SER A 212 -43.78 -58.47 2.87
N ASP A 213 -42.50 -58.64 2.49
CA ASP A 213 -41.34 -58.43 3.38
C ASP A 213 -40.60 -57.12 3.07
N ARG A 214 -40.82 -56.13 3.93
CA ARG A 214 -40.15 -54.82 3.86
C ARG A 214 -38.61 -54.91 3.96
N ARG A 215 -38.06 -55.92 4.63
CA ARG A 215 -36.60 -56.13 4.71
C ARG A 215 -36.06 -56.67 3.40
N ALA A 216 -36.77 -57.60 2.76
CA ALA A 216 -36.44 -58.11 1.43
C ALA A 216 -36.47 -56.97 0.38
N LEU A 217 -37.49 -56.11 0.42
CA LEU A 217 -37.58 -54.92 -0.44
C LEU A 217 -36.42 -53.96 -0.24
N LYS A 218 -36.10 -53.63 1.02
CA LYS A 218 -34.97 -52.73 1.32
C LYS A 218 -33.62 -53.32 0.87
N LYS A 219 -33.45 -54.65 0.95
CA LYS A 219 -32.26 -55.33 0.45
C LYS A 219 -32.18 -55.22 -1.07
N PHE A 220 -33.26 -55.54 -1.78
CA PHE A 220 -33.34 -55.43 -3.23
C PHE A 220 -33.06 -54.00 -3.72
N VAL A 221 -33.68 -52.99 -3.11
CA VAL A 221 -33.44 -51.58 -3.45
C VAL A 221 -31.98 -51.18 -3.25
N LYS A 222 -31.30 -51.69 -2.21
CA LYS A 222 -29.86 -51.46 -2.01
C LYS A 222 -28.98 -52.15 -3.06
N GLU A 223 -29.46 -53.23 -3.65
CA GLU A 223 -28.72 -53.96 -4.68
C GLU A 223 -28.80 -53.30 -6.06
N LEU A 224 -29.79 -52.43 -6.29
CA LEU A 224 -29.95 -51.66 -7.53
C LEU A 224 -28.69 -50.83 -7.83
N THR A 225 -28.24 -50.90 -9.07
CA THR A 225 -27.03 -50.21 -9.56
C THR A 225 -27.07 -48.72 -9.24
N LEU A 226 -28.21 -48.07 -9.49
CA LEU A 226 -28.40 -46.64 -9.21
C LEU A 226 -28.23 -46.27 -7.74
N VAL A 227 -28.67 -47.14 -6.83
CA VAL A 227 -28.57 -46.90 -5.38
C VAL A 227 -27.12 -47.12 -4.92
N LYS A 228 -26.41 -48.10 -5.48
CA LYS A 228 -24.98 -48.32 -5.22
C LYS A 228 -24.13 -47.16 -5.71
N GLU A 229 -24.33 -46.74 -6.96
CA GLU A 229 -23.62 -45.59 -7.56
C GLU A 229 -23.88 -44.30 -6.78
N PHE A 230 -25.13 -44.05 -6.36
CA PHE A 230 -25.45 -42.90 -5.53
C PHE A 230 -24.83 -42.97 -4.13
N THR A 231 -24.84 -44.15 -3.50
CA THR A 231 -24.20 -44.37 -2.20
C THR A 231 -22.69 -44.15 -2.28
N GLN A 232 -22.06 -44.65 -3.34
CA GLN A 232 -20.65 -44.45 -3.62
C GLN A 232 -20.33 -42.97 -3.83
N LEU A 233 -21.12 -42.27 -4.66
CA LEU A 233 -20.95 -40.82 -4.87
C LEU A 233 -21.07 -40.03 -3.56
N ARG A 234 -22.04 -40.39 -2.70
CA ARG A 234 -22.19 -39.78 -1.37
C ARG A 234 -20.93 -40.00 -0.53
N ASP A 235 -20.41 -41.22 -0.51
CA ASP A 235 -19.25 -41.59 0.30
C ASP A 235 -17.98 -40.89 -0.23
N ASP A 236 -17.81 -40.79 -1.54
CA ASP A 236 -16.72 -40.05 -2.19
C ASP A 236 -16.78 -38.55 -1.84
N VAL A 237 -17.98 -37.94 -1.88
CA VAL A 237 -18.18 -36.54 -1.49
C VAL A 237 -17.88 -36.32 0.00
N LEU A 238 -18.33 -37.23 0.87
CA LEU A 238 -18.05 -37.15 2.30
C LEU A 238 -16.55 -37.28 2.58
N HIS A 239 -15.87 -38.22 1.92
CA HIS A 239 -14.44 -38.42 2.06
C HIS A 239 -13.66 -37.19 1.59
N SER A 240 -13.98 -36.68 0.40
CA SER A 240 -13.38 -35.46 -0.16
C SER A 240 -13.58 -34.24 0.75
N ASN A 241 -14.81 -34.02 1.23
CA ASN A 241 -15.09 -32.92 2.16
C ASN A 241 -14.32 -33.07 3.48
N MET A 242 -14.21 -34.30 4.01
CA MET A 242 -13.45 -34.57 5.23
C MET A 242 -11.96 -34.28 5.03
N ASP A 243 -11.39 -34.68 3.90
CA ASP A 243 -9.98 -34.42 3.61
C ASP A 243 -9.70 -32.93 3.44
N ILE A 244 -10.58 -32.21 2.72
CA ILE A 244 -10.51 -30.75 2.60
C ILE A 244 -10.59 -30.09 3.99
N ALA A 245 -11.49 -30.54 4.86
CA ALA A 245 -11.62 -30.01 6.21
C ALA A 245 -10.34 -30.25 7.03
N LYS A 246 -9.76 -31.46 6.97
CA LYS A 246 -8.50 -31.78 7.65
C LYS A 246 -7.34 -30.91 7.16
N THR A 247 -7.21 -30.74 5.84
CA THR A 247 -6.15 -29.88 5.28
C THR A 247 -6.36 -28.41 5.65
N THR A 248 -7.61 -27.94 5.62
CA THR A 248 -7.96 -26.57 6.00
C THR A 248 -7.60 -26.29 7.46
N LEU A 249 -7.96 -27.21 8.37
CA LEU A 249 -7.62 -27.09 9.80
C LEU A 249 -6.11 -27.06 10.05
N LYS A 250 -5.34 -27.89 9.33
CA LYS A 250 -3.87 -27.88 9.42
C LYS A 250 -3.26 -26.53 9.01
N HIS A 251 -3.75 -25.95 7.91
CA HIS A 251 -3.27 -24.64 7.47
C HIS A 251 -3.70 -23.51 8.39
N GLU A 252 -4.86 -23.63 9.07
CA GLU A 252 -5.34 -22.62 10.00
C GLU A 252 -4.38 -22.42 11.18
N SER A 253 -3.87 -23.50 11.78
CA SER A 253 -2.90 -23.41 12.88
C SER A 253 -1.57 -22.80 12.43
N GLU A 254 -1.05 -23.26 11.29
CA GLU A 254 0.20 -22.73 10.71
C GLU A 254 0.08 -21.23 10.38
N LEU A 255 -1.05 -20.81 9.80
CA LEU A 255 -1.32 -19.40 9.51
C LEU A 255 -1.45 -18.56 10.79
N ARG A 256 -2.02 -19.12 11.86
CA ARG A 256 -2.13 -18.44 13.16
C ARG A 256 -0.74 -18.20 13.75
N GLU A 257 0.13 -19.20 13.71
CA GLU A 257 1.51 -19.10 14.19
C GLU A 257 2.33 -18.09 13.37
N LEU A 258 2.25 -18.16 12.03
CA LEU A 258 2.96 -17.21 11.16
C LEU A 258 2.50 -15.77 11.39
N ARG A 259 1.18 -15.56 11.58
CA ARG A 259 0.65 -14.23 11.90
C ARG A 259 1.17 -13.72 13.23
N ALA A 260 1.22 -14.57 14.26
CA ALA A 260 1.78 -14.20 15.56
C ALA A 260 3.26 -13.80 15.43
N LEU A 261 4.05 -14.56 14.67
CA LEU A 261 5.46 -14.25 14.42
C LEU A 261 5.64 -12.91 13.69
N VAL A 262 4.84 -12.65 12.65
CA VAL A 262 4.90 -11.37 11.92
C VAL A 262 4.53 -10.20 12.83
N GLU A 263 3.50 -10.33 13.66
CA GLU A 263 3.14 -9.28 14.61
C GLU A 263 4.23 -9.04 15.66
N GLN A 264 4.89 -10.11 16.15
CA GLN A 264 6.05 -9.99 17.02
C GLN A 264 7.20 -9.23 16.33
N GLN A 265 7.58 -9.64 15.11
CA GLN A 265 8.65 -8.97 14.36
C GLN A 265 8.34 -7.50 14.06
N ARG A 266 7.07 -7.18 13.79
CA ARG A 266 6.62 -5.79 13.62
C ARG A 266 6.74 -4.98 14.90
N ALA A 267 6.44 -5.57 16.06
CA ALA A 267 6.60 -4.93 17.35
C ALA A 267 8.08 -4.65 17.66
N GLU A 268 8.95 -5.63 17.43
CA GLU A 268 10.40 -5.49 17.59
C GLU A 268 10.98 -4.41 16.66
N LEU A 269 10.56 -4.40 15.39
CA LEU A 269 10.99 -3.39 14.43
C LEU A 269 10.54 -1.98 14.86
N ARG A 270 9.30 -1.83 15.35
CA ARG A 270 8.79 -0.55 15.84
C ARG A 270 9.61 -0.05 17.03
N ALA A 271 9.87 -0.92 18.00
CA ALA A 271 10.70 -0.59 19.16
C ALA A 271 12.12 -0.17 18.76
N ALA A 272 12.73 -0.88 17.81
CA ALA A 272 14.06 -0.53 17.30
C ALA A 272 14.06 0.82 16.55
N GLN A 273 13.00 1.13 15.79
CA GLN A 273 12.84 2.41 15.11
C GLN A 273 12.69 3.57 16.10
N GLU A 274 11.90 3.38 17.16
CA GLU A 274 11.72 4.38 18.22
C GLU A 274 13.04 4.63 18.95
N ALA A 275 13.78 3.58 19.33
CA ALA A 275 15.09 3.70 19.96
C ALA A 275 16.10 4.42 19.05
N LEU A 276 16.10 4.11 17.75
CA LEU A 276 16.96 4.80 16.77
C LEU A 276 16.60 6.29 16.67
N ALA A 277 15.30 6.61 16.58
CA ALA A 277 14.84 8.00 16.50
C ALA A 277 15.24 8.80 17.75
N GLU A 278 15.13 8.20 18.94
CA GLU A 278 15.58 8.82 20.19
C GLU A 278 17.09 9.10 20.17
N LYS A 279 17.89 8.10 19.76
CA LYS A 279 19.35 8.26 19.65
C LYS A 279 19.76 9.30 18.61
N GLN A 280 19.06 9.36 17.48
CA GLN A 280 19.27 10.38 16.46
C GLN A 280 18.91 11.78 16.98
N ALA A 281 17.80 11.92 17.72
CA ALA A 281 17.42 13.20 18.34
C ALA A 281 18.46 13.65 19.38
N GLN A 282 18.96 12.73 20.22
CA GLN A 282 20.05 13.00 21.17
C GLN A 282 21.33 13.41 20.44
N GLN A 283 21.70 12.71 19.37
CA GLN A 283 22.86 13.06 18.56
C GLN A 283 22.71 14.44 17.93
N GLN A 284 21.52 14.76 17.38
CA GLN A 284 21.26 16.05 16.75
C GLN A 284 21.30 17.20 17.77
N SER A 285 20.80 17.01 18.99
CA SER A 285 20.85 18.05 20.03
C SER A 285 22.29 18.31 20.51
N ILE A 286 23.07 17.25 20.71
CA ILE A 286 24.50 17.37 21.04
C ILE A 286 25.24 18.03 19.89
N ALA A 287 25.03 17.56 18.66
CA ALA A 287 25.66 18.15 17.48
C ALA A 287 25.30 19.63 17.37
N ALA A 288 24.02 20.01 17.48
CA ALA A 288 23.57 21.40 17.42
C ALA A 288 24.28 22.30 18.44
N ARG A 289 24.43 21.84 19.69
CA ARG A 289 25.15 22.58 20.73
C ARG A 289 26.63 22.76 20.44
N HIS A 290 27.25 21.78 19.78
CA HIS A 290 28.68 21.78 19.47
C HIS A 290 29.00 22.20 18.03
N ARG A 291 28.03 22.74 17.30
CA ARG A 291 28.27 23.30 15.96
C ARG A 291 29.17 24.53 16.09
N PRO A 292 30.08 24.75 15.13
CA PRO A 292 30.96 25.92 15.13
C PRO A 292 30.17 27.23 15.31
N ASP A 293 29.09 27.42 14.56
CA ASP A 293 28.25 28.62 14.64
C ASP A 293 27.62 28.81 16.03
N ALA A 294 27.10 27.73 16.63
CA ALA A 294 26.50 27.78 17.97
C ALA A 294 27.53 28.08 19.06
N LEU A 295 28.75 27.54 18.93
CA LEU A 295 29.85 27.84 19.84
C LEU A 295 30.34 29.28 19.69
N LEU A 296 30.34 29.83 18.47
CA LEU A 296 30.68 31.22 18.21
C LEU A 296 29.62 32.17 18.73
N GLU A 297 28.34 31.83 18.56
CA GLU A 297 27.22 32.58 19.14
C GLU A 297 27.30 32.59 20.67
N GLN A 298 27.55 31.42 21.29
CA GLN A 298 27.73 31.31 22.74
C GLN A 298 28.95 32.12 23.22
N LEU A 299 30.06 32.10 22.48
CA LEU A 299 31.25 32.90 22.80
C LEU A 299 30.99 34.41 22.66
N SER A 300 30.22 34.82 21.64
CA SER A 300 29.80 36.20 21.40
C SER A 300 28.89 36.72 22.52
N ALA A 301 27.86 35.95 22.89
CA ALA A 301 26.99 36.26 24.02
C ALA A 301 27.80 36.40 25.31
N ALA A 302 28.67 35.44 25.61
CA ALA A 302 29.50 35.47 26.82
C ALA A 302 30.55 36.61 26.81
N ALA A 303 30.96 37.13 25.65
CA ALA A 303 31.76 38.36 25.58
C ALA A 303 30.90 39.59 25.88
N LYS A 304 29.71 39.68 25.28
CA LYS A 304 28.77 40.77 25.53
C LYS A 304 28.34 40.86 27.00
N ASP A 305 28.10 39.72 27.65
CA ASP A 305 27.75 39.67 29.07
C ASP A 305 28.87 40.26 29.94
N LEU A 306 30.13 39.92 29.65
CA LEU A 306 31.28 40.52 30.35
C LEU A 306 31.41 42.02 30.10
N ASP A 307 31.08 42.50 28.89
CA ASP A 307 31.08 43.94 28.58
C ASP A 307 30.09 44.67 29.49
N ASN A 308 28.85 44.16 29.56
CA ASN A 308 27.80 44.68 30.43
C ASN A 308 28.19 44.64 31.91
N GLU A 309 28.74 43.52 32.40
CA GLU A 309 29.21 43.40 33.79
C GLU A 309 30.31 44.42 34.10
N THR A 310 31.26 44.62 33.18
CA THR A 310 32.32 45.61 33.37
C THR A 310 31.79 47.05 33.36
N ASP A 311 30.76 47.34 32.55
CA ASP A 311 30.09 48.63 32.54
C ASP A 311 29.33 48.89 33.85
N GLU A 312 28.70 47.86 34.43
CA GLU A 312 28.07 47.94 35.75
C GLU A 312 29.10 48.24 36.84
N ILE A 313 30.25 47.56 36.84
CA ILE A 313 31.35 47.81 37.79
C ILE A 313 31.91 49.24 37.62
N ALA A 314 32.08 49.69 36.38
CA ALA A 314 32.52 51.06 36.10
C ALA A 314 31.50 52.10 36.60
N THR A 315 30.22 51.78 36.47
CA THR A 315 29.13 52.62 36.97
C THR A 315 29.16 52.69 38.50
N GLN A 316 29.31 51.57 39.20
CA GLN A 316 29.43 51.52 40.67
C GLN A 316 30.63 52.33 41.17
N PHE A 317 31.78 52.22 40.50
CA PHE A 317 32.95 53.03 40.83
C PHE A 317 32.70 54.53 40.62
N ALA A 318 32.02 54.92 39.53
CA ALA A 318 31.69 56.31 39.25
C ALA A 318 30.73 56.92 40.28
N HIS A 319 29.83 56.12 40.86
CA HIS A 319 28.93 56.52 41.94
C HIS A 319 29.61 56.52 43.32
N GLY A 320 30.83 55.98 43.42
CA GLY A 320 31.58 55.86 44.67
C GLY A 320 31.15 54.67 45.54
N ASP A 321 30.39 53.72 44.99
CA ASP A 321 29.92 52.53 45.70
C ASP A 321 31.05 51.53 46.01
N ILE A 322 32.12 51.56 45.20
CA ILE A 322 33.33 50.75 45.36
C ILE A 322 34.58 51.64 45.30
N ASP A 323 35.63 51.25 46.03
CA ASP A 323 36.89 51.98 46.06
C ASP A 323 37.82 51.61 44.88
N VAL A 324 38.93 52.34 44.74
CA VAL A 324 39.90 52.12 43.64
C VAL A 324 40.51 50.72 43.69
N ALA A 325 40.78 50.19 44.89
CA ALA A 325 41.40 48.89 45.03
C ALA A 325 40.44 47.76 44.62
N GLN A 326 39.17 47.87 45.01
CA GLN A 326 38.09 46.96 44.64
C GLN A 326 37.80 47.04 43.14
N PHE A 327 37.73 48.25 42.58
CA PHE A 327 37.54 48.44 41.14
C PHE A 327 38.63 47.76 40.33
N ILE A 328 39.92 47.99 40.65
CA ILE A 328 41.03 47.35 39.95
C ILE A 328 40.95 45.82 40.07
N ALA A 329 40.61 45.31 41.26
CA ALA A 329 40.55 43.88 41.54
C ALA A 329 39.43 43.15 40.79
N THR A 330 38.30 43.81 40.50
CA THR A 330 37.15 43.19 39.82
C THR A 330 37.09 43.53 38.33
N TYR A 331 37.40 44.78 37.94
CA TYR A 331 37.28 45.26 36.56
C TYR A 331 38.36 44.69 35.63
N LEU A 332 39.64 44.75 36.02
CA LEU A 332 40.73 44.34 35.12
C LEU A 332 40.67 42.86 34.71
N PRO A 333 40.41 41.89 35.62
CA PRO A 333 40.29 40.49 35.23
C PRO A 333 39.16 40.24 34.23
N GLN A 334 37.99 40.87 34.45
CA GLN A 334 36.84 40.72 33.55
C GLN A 334 37.09 41.39 32.20
N ARG A 335 37.70 42.59 32.19
CA ARG A 335 38.02 43.31 30.95
C ARG A 335 39.08 42.59 30.11
N ASN A 336 40.08 41.99 30.76
CA ASN A 336 41.06 41.14 30.08
C ASN A 336 40.39 39.93 29.43
N LEU A 337 39.47 39.26 30.15
CA LEU A 337 38.73 38.12 29.62
C LEU A 337 37.80 38.51 28.45
N TYR A 338 37.15 39.67 28.53
CA TYR A 338 36.38 40.23 27.42
C TYR A 338 37.24 40.41 26.17
N HIS A 339 38.38 41.10 26.28
CA HIS A 339 39.27 41.34 25.14
C HIS A 339 39.82 40.03 24.56
N GLU A 340 40.14 39.04 25.40
CA GLU A 340 40.57 37.71 24.96
C GLU A 340 39.48 37.01 24.13
N ARG A 341 38.22 37.03 24.59
CA ARG A 341 37.08 36.44 23.87
C ARG A 341 36.80 37.16 22.55
N SER A 342 36.84 38.50 22.55
CA SER A 342 36.65 39.33 21.36
C SER A 342 37.74 39.11 20.31
N LEU A 343 39.00 38.95 20.73
CA LEU A 343 40.11 38.60 19.83
C LEU A 343 39.95 37.20 19.25
N LYS A 344 39.53 36.21 20.05
CA LYS A 344 39.24 34.85 19.55
C LYS A 344 38.12 34.88 18.51
N LEU A 345 37.03 35.60 18.75
CA LEU A 345 35.95 35.77 17.78
C LEU A 345 36.43 36.43 16.48
N ALA A 346 37.19 37.53 16.58
CA ALA A 346 37.71 38.23 15.42
C ALA A 346 38.62 37.35 14.56
N ARG A 347 39.47 36.53 15.19
CA ARG A 347 40.35 35.59 14.48
C ARG A 347 39.57 34.49 13.76
N VAL A 348 38.50 33.96 14.37
CA VAL A 348 37.71 32.91 13.72
C VAL A 348 36.93 33.44 12.51
N HIS A 349 36.50 34.70 12.52
CA HIS A 349 35.82 35.32 11.36
C HIS A 349 36.75 35.72 10.21
N GLN A 350 38.07 35.72 10.41
CA GLN A 350 39.07 36.08 9.38
C GLN A 350 39.51 34.90 8.49
N HIS A 351 39.11 33.69 8.84
CA HIS A 351 39.36 32.44 8.11
C HIS A 351 38.04 31.80 7.70
#